data_AF-A0A1B9YAE4-F1
#
_entry.id   AF-A0A1B9YAE4-F1
#
_cell.length_a   1.000
_cell.length_b   1.000
_cell.length_c   1.000
_cell.angle_alpha   90.00
_cell.angle_beta   90.00
_cell.angle_gamma   90.00
#
_symmetry.space_group_name_H-M   'P 1'
#
loop_
_entity.id
_entity.type
_entity.pdbx_description
1 polymer ?
#
loop_
_entity_poly.entity_id
_entity_poly.type
_entity_poly.pdbx_seq_one_letter_code
_entity_poly.pdbx_strand_id
1 'polypeptide(L)'
;MIMAGGKITRIVGGNNSIECEQWSVYTEKFSAYAENGSYFTADKGTNIGEPKDPPSSGNYFKKAWWSSDYEGTKQITKAKVGDVVYFQVEMTEKFPQNNLSKNQQEKISFKLYEFNGHDYSLGYMYIFAPRIYLDKQPKKDKEVKYLIWEDANENKKVDLEEEYSKKFYNEEKVNGKKAIIAFQLSDGLSEYFNEFAELKLFMSLSYDWETIELPETENLYLDVEPKPPLIKEIYVRLLNYQVSQSSINHLDKVNGSIQYLEGNDNIMSEKVNMDYFSVKIDELPKFANDNIILLYKKIRENFLTLSKGNVSFDSHSEPFHSNVNGRWEFKPYSIEQDPKFEKEQLRRWRNELGSTILFIEAGGGFIEDKIGDSGAVLESETNPYDMCWIFTTIVTQKSETQPFSGHRQFGIHKDEDGCYRFYARAIDRIWPTPTIVNLSMGRKDFAIKDYLTIADSTWNNLINNVSKFIIKNGGKTTIVKPEIVRTDFNKFRDKYKKTPVNFIGNIPQYKEIQEDEI
;
A
#
# COMPACT_ATOMS: atom_id res chain seq x y z
N MET A 1 19.98 1.56 -23.70
CA MET A 1 20.42 0.76 -22.55
C MET A 1 20.65 1.75 -21.41
N ILE A 2 19.67 1.95 -20.51
CA ILE A 2 19.73 3.00 -19.49
C ILE A 2 20.12 2.37 -18.16
N MET A 3 21.23 2.85 -17.64
CA MET A 3 21.83 2.48 -16.36
C MET A 3 21.22 3.30 -15.22
N ALA A 4 21.01 2.68 -14.06
CA ALA A 4 20.82 3.39 -12.80
C ALA A 4 22.10 3.24 -11.96
N GLY A 5 22.82 4.35 -11.78
CA GLY A 5 23.91 4.48 -10.81
C GLY A 5 23.42 5.26 -9.59
N GLY A 6 23.68 4.76 -8.39
CA GLY A 6 23.35 5.44 -7.13
C GLY A 6 24.19 6.71 -6.94
N LYS A 7 23.53 7.79 -6.49
CA LYS A 7 24.13 9.10 -6.21
C LYS A 7 24.23 9.30 -4.70
N ILE A 8 25.44 9.27 -4.13
CA ILE A 8 25.68 9.73 -2.76
C ILE A 8 25.83 11.26 -2.81
N THR A 9 24.96 11.99 -2.10
CA THR A 9 25.05 13.46 -1.99
C THR A 9 25.36 13.84 -0.55
N ARG A 10 26.53 14.42 -0.29
CA ARG A 10 26.90 14.99 1.02
C ARG A 10 26.85 16.51 0.91
N ILE A 11 25.85 17.14 1.52
CA ILE A 11 25.71 18.60 1.56
C ILE A 11 26.41 19.10 2.81
N VAL A 12 27.45 19.92 2.65
CA VAL A 12 28.14 20.59 3.77
C VAL A 12 28.02 22.09 3.56
N GLY A 13 27.48 22.81 4.56
CA GLY A 13 27.30 24.27 4.52
C GLY A 13 28.58 25.08 4.72
N GLY A 14 29.77 24.49 4.46
CA GLY A 14 31.07 25.10 4.72
C GLY A 14 32.23 24.22 4.25
N ASN A 15 33.47 24.63 4.57
CA ASN A 15 34.68 23.86 4.23
C ASN A 15 34.74 22.55 5.03
N ASN A 16 34.96 21.44 4.35
CA ASN A 16 35.22 20.14 4.96
C ASN A 16 36.57 19.64 4.45
N SER A 17 37.53 19.47 5.36
CA SER A 17 38.85 18.92 5.07
C SER A 17 38.99 17.57 5.76
N ILE A 18 39.31 16.53 4.99
CA ILE A 18 39.71 15.23 5.53
C ILE A 18 41.16 15.04 5.14
N GLU A 19 42.04 15.02 6.14
CA GLU A 19 43.44 14.67 5.98
C GLU A 19 43.62 13.23 6.47
N CYS A 20 44.15 12.36 5.62
CA CYS A 20 44.38 10.96 5.96
C CYS A 20 45.60 10.45 5.18
N GLU A 21 46.33 9.49 5.76
CA GLU A 21 47.52 8.89 5.13
C GLU A 21 47.16 8.03 3.91
N GLN A 22 45.96 7.43 3.92
CA GLN A 22 45.43 6.64 2.82
C GLN A 22 43.91 6.76 2.72
N TRP A 23 43.41 7.02 1.51
CA TRP A 23 42.00 6.96 1.17
C TRP A 23 41.79 5.93 0.05
N SER A 24 40.84 5.01 0.21
CA SER A 24 40.57 3.94 -0.76
C SER A 24 39.07 3.82 -1.01
N VAL A 25 38.67 3.82 -2.28
CA VAL A 25 37.28 3.75 -2.73
C VAL A 25 37.14 2.60 -3.72
N TYR A 26 36.20 1.68 -3.44
CA TYR A 26 35.87 0.56 -4.31
C TYR A 26 34.49 0.81 -4.92
N THR A 27 34.45 1.15 -6.22
CA THR A 27 33.19 1.42 -6.93
C THR A 27 33.35 1.16 -8.42
N GLU A 28 32.28 0.72 -9.08
CA GLU A 28 32.22 0.64 -10.55
C GLU A 28 32.17 2.04 -11.20
N LYS A 29 31.63 3.03 -10.47
CA LYS A 29 31.56 4.44 -10.91
C LYS A 29 31.77 5.38 -9.73
N PHE A 30 32.77 6.25 -9.87
CA PHE A 30 33.03 7.32 -8.91
C PHE A 30 32.69 8.67 -9.56
N SER A 31 31.98 9.53 -8.86
CA SER A 31 31.70 10.90 -9.31
C SER A 31 31.83 11.86 -8.14
N ALA A 32 32.73 12.83 -8.28
CA ALA A 32 32.92 13.93 -7.34
C ALA A 32 32.64 15.24 -8.06
N TYR A 33 31.91 16.15 -7.41
CA TYR A 33 31.56 17.45 -7.96
C TYR A 33 31.67 18.50 -6.87
N ALA A 34 32.35 19.61 -7.17
CA ALA A 34 32.34 20.82 -6.37
C ALA A 34 32.22 21.99 -7.33
N GLU A 35 31.19 22.82 -7.16
CA GLU A 35 30.89 23.96 -8.04
C GLU A 35 32.10 24.89 -8.24
N ASN A 36 32.96 25.02 -7.21
CA ASN A 36 34.15 25.87 -7.20
C ASN A 36 35.48 25.07 -7.13
N GLY A 37 35.45 23.76 -7.40
CA GLY A 37 36.65 22.92 -7.52
C GLY A 37 36.80 21.88 -6.40
N SER A 38 37.10 20.64 -6.80
CA SER A 38 37.58 19.58 -5.90
C SER A 38 39.08 19.46 -6.08
N TYR A 39 39.86 19.73 -5.03
CA TYR A 39 41.31 19.56 -5.04
C TYR A 39 41.68 18.25 -4.35
N PHE A 40 42.16 17.29 -5.13
CA PHE A 40 42.78 16.06 -4.62
C PHE A 40 44.29 16.21 -4.77
N THR A 41 45.01 16.37 -3.66
CA THR A 41 46.48 16.30 -3.64
C THR A 41 46.88 14.95 -3.09
N ALA A 42 47.64 14.18 -3.87
CA ALA A 42 48.20 12.90 -3.44
C ALA A 42 49.72 12.95 -3.63
N ASP A 43 50.47 12.91 -2.54
CA ASP A 43 51.95 12.97 -2.56
C ASP A 43 52.59 11.80 -3.33
N LYS A 44 51.86 10.69 -3.48
CA LYS A 44 52.30 9.46 -4.14
C LYS A 44 51.52 9.13 -5.42
N GLY A 45 50.73 10.07 -5.93
CA GLY A 45 49.94 9.92 -7.16
C GLY A 45 48.62 9.16 -6.98
N THR A 46 47.79 9.19 -8.02
CA THR A 46 46.51 8.48 -8.09
C THR A 46 46.69 7.18 -8.86
N ASN A 47 46.49 6.04 -8.20
CA ASN A 47 46.52 4.73 -8.86
C ASN A 47 45.14 4.38 -9.41
N ILE A 48 45.02 4.30 -10.74
CA ILE A 48 43.83 3.81 -11.44
C ILE A 48 44.07 2.33 -11.77
N GLY A 49 43.14 1.46 -11.40
CA GLY A 49 43.22 0.01 -11.65
C GLY A 49 41.85 -0.61 -11.88
N GLU A 50 41.86 -1.91 -12.20
CA GLU A 50 40.63 -2.72 -12.29
C GLU A 50 39.84 -2.63 -10.98
N PRO A 51 38.49 -2.52 -11.04
CA PRO A 51 37.64 -2.62 -9.86
C PRO A 51 37.97 -3.88 -9.09
N LYS A 52 38.35 -3.73 -7.82
CA LYS A 52 38.50 -4.87 -6.91
C LYS A 52 37.15 -5.17 -6.29
N ASP A 53 36.85 -6.46 -6.13
CA ASP A 53 35.74 -6.89 -5.29
C ASP A 53 35.85 -6.20 -3.92
N PRO A 54 34.72 -5.78 -3.31
CA PRO A 54 34.74 -5.23 -1.97
C PRO A 54 35.44 -6.22 -1.03
N PRO A 55 36.22 -5.71 -0.06
CA PRO A 55 36.84 -6.59 0.94
C PRO A 55 35.77 -7.42 1.65
N SER A 56 36.16 -8.57 2.18
CA SER A 56 35.24 -9.41 2.95
C SER A 56 34.58 -8.60 4.06
N SER A 57 33.27 -8.78 4.25
CA SER A 57 32.47 -8.12 5.29
C SER A 57 32.88 -8.51 6.72
N GLY A 58 33.81 -9.46 6.84
CA GLY A 58 34.49 -9.82 8.07
C GLY A 58 35.64 -10.79 7.81
N ASN A 59 36.10 -11.44 8.87
CA ASN A 59 37.08 -12.51 8.86
C ASN A 59 36.50 -13.81 8.34
N TYR A 60 35.24 -14.12 8.67
CA TYR A 60 34.59 -15.39 8.38
C TYR A 60 33.52 -15.30 7.30
N PHE A 61 32.98 -14.11 7.07
CA PHE A 61 31.95 -13.86 6.07
C PHE A 61 32.50 -13.00 4.93
N LYS A 62 32.30 -13.46 3.69
CA LYS A 62 32.78 -12.79 2.49
C LYS A 62 31.75 -11.79 1.96
N LYS A 63 30.51 -12.25 1.74
CA LYS A 63 29.37 -11.40 1.31
C LYS A 63 28.03 -12.08 1.62
N ALA A 64 26.96 -11.29 1.68
CA ALA A 64 25.60 -11.81 1.68
C ALA A 64 24.66 -10.96 0.82
N TRP A 65 23.56 -11.57 0.36
CA TRP A 65 22.54 -10.91 -0.44
C TRP A 65 21.20 -11.63 -0.37
N TRP A 66 20.11 -10.91 -0.64
CA TRP A 66 18.79 -11.51 -0.83
C TRP A 66 18.59 -12.01 -2.25
N SER A 67 17.83 -13.08 -2.41
CA SER A 67 17.59 -13.72 -3.69
C SER A 67 16.18 -14.31 -3.78
N SER A 68 15.61 -14.32 -4.99
CA SER A 68 14.32 -14.97 -5.26
C SER A 68 14.45 -16.44 -5.64
N ASP A 69 15.66 -16.96 -5.83
CA ASP A 69 15.95 -18.35 -6.11
C ASP A 69 16.90 -18.97 -5.08
N TYR A 70 16.80 -20.30 -4.94
CA TYR A 70 17.62 -21.05 -3.99
C TYR A 70 19.11 -20.97 -4.34
N GLU A 71 19.43 -20.99 -5.63
CA GLU A 71 20.77 -20.96 -6.17
C GLU A 71 21.48 -19.63 -5.88
N GLY A 72 20.74 -18.56 -5.62
CA GLY A 72 21.28 -17.24 -5.32
C GLY A 72 21.65 -16.42 -6.55
N THR A 73 21.19 -16.83 -7.75
CA THR A 73 21.57 -16.20 -9.02
C THR A 73 20.70 -14.98 -9.34
N LYS A 74 19.49 -14.92 -8.79
CA LYS A 74 18.55 -13.80 -8.96
C LYS A 74 18.56 -12.94 -7.71
N GLN A 75 19.51 -12.01 -7.63
CA GLN A 75 19.57 -11.07 -6.51
C GLN A 75 18.35 -10.14 -6.51
N ILE A 76 17.80 -9.87 -5.33
CA ILE A 76 16.65 -9.00 -5.14
C ILE A 76 16.92 -8.01 -4.01
N THR A 77 16.27 -6.86 -4.06
CA THR A 77 16.19 -5.90 -2.95
C THR A 77 14.74 -5.61 -2.56
N LYS A 78 13.79 -6.25 -3.24
CA LYS A 78 12.35 -6.12 -3.05
C LYS A 78 11.69 -7.49 -3.10
N ALA A 79 10.72 -7.73 -2.24
CA ALA A 79 9.85 -8.91 -2.29
C ALA A 79 8.47 -8.55 -1.75
N LYS A 80 7.46 -9.36 -2.04
CA LYS A 80 6.10 -9.15 -1.58
C LYS A 80 5.77 -10.09 -0.44
N VAL A 81 4.86 -9.67 0.42
CA VAL A 81 4.17 -10.60 1.33
C VAL A 81 3.59 -11.76 0.52
N GLY A 82 3.87 -12.98 0.97
CA GLY A 82 3.57 -14.24 0.25
C GLY A 82 4.74 -14.81 -0.54
N ASP A 83 5.81 -14.05 -0.81
CA ASP A 83 6.97 -14.57 -1.54
C ASP A 83 7.84 -15.47 -0.66
N VAL A 84 8.48 -16.46 -1.30
CA VAL A 84 9.62 -17.18 -0.74
C VAL A 84 10.90 -16.47 -1.18
N VAL A 85 11.73 -16.08 -0.21
CA VAL A 85 13.00 -15.41 -0.45
C VAL A 85 14.14 -16.14 0.24
N TYR A 86 15.37 -15.94 -0.24
CA TYR A 86 16.56 -16.61 0.24
C TYR A 86 17.63 -15.59 0.59
N PHE A 87 18.13 -15.64 1.82
CA PHE A 87 19.32 -14.91 2.23
C PHE A 87 20.55 -15.79 2.01
N GLN A 88 21.39 -15.39 1.07
CA GLN A 88 22.57 -16.11 0.61
C GLN A 88 23.78 -15.57 1.36
N VAL A 89 24.59 -16.44 1.95
CA VAL A 89 25.81 -16.07 2.67
C VAL A 89 26.98 -16.84 2.09
N GLU A 90 28.01 -16.12 1.65
CA GLU A 90 29.29 -16.68 1.24
C GLU A 90 30.32 -16.48 2.35
N MET A 91 30.99 -17.56 2.75
CA MET A 91 32.01 -17.56 3.81
C MET A 91 33.41 -17.39 3.22
N THR A 92 34.35 -16.89 4.02
CA THR A 92 35.77 -16.80 3.64
C THR A 92 36.48 -18.14 3.76
N GLU A 93 37.73 -18.20 3.33
CA GLU A 93 38.62 -19.35 3.57
C GLU A 93 38.98 -19.55 5.05
N LYS A 94 38.75 -18.55 5.92
CA LYS A 94 39.03 -18.66 7.37
C LYS A 94 37.91 -19.39 8.11
N PHE A 95 36.71 -19.46 7.53
CA PHE A 95 35.64 -20.28 8.12
C PHE A 95 36.05 -21.77 8.02
N PRO A 96 35.87 -22.59 9.07
CA PRO A 96 36.33 -23.97 9.06
C PRO A 96 35.69 -24.77 7.93
N GLN A 97 36.46 -24.96 6.86
CA GLN A 97 36.05 -25.78 5.73
C GLN A 97 36.46 -27.20 6.03
N ASN A 98 35.50 -28.11 6.10
CA ASN A 98 35.65 -29.51 5.71
C ASN A 98 34.30 -30.20 5.76
N ASN A 99 34.14 -31.30 5.02
CA ASN A 99 33.03 -32.26 5.05
C ASN A 99 32.88 -32.91 6.45
N LEU A 100 32.59 -32.07 7.44
CA LEU A 100 32.47 -32.44 8.83
C LEU A 100 31.15 -33.18 8.99
N SER A 101 31.18 -34.25 9.79
CA SER A 101 29.96 -34.93 10.18
C SER A 101 29.02 -33.92 10.85
N LYS A 102 27.70 -34.13 10.77
CA LYS A 102 26.71 -33.19 11.32
C LYS A 102 26.99 -32.78 12.77
N ASN A 103 27.69 -33.59 13.56
CA ASN A 103 28.01 -33.28 14.96
C ASN A 103 29.22 -32.35 15.13
N GLN A 104 30.05 -32.21 14.11
CA GLN A 104 31.29 -31.43 14.09
C GLN A 104 31.17 -30.14 13.28
N GLN A 105 30.05 -29.93 12.60
CA GLN A 105 29.79 -28.69 11.87
C GLN A 105 29.67 -27.51 12.84
N GLU A 106 30.36 -26.44 12.47
CA GLU A 106 30.37 -25.17 13.20
C GLU A 106 29.06 -24.42 13.00
N LYS A 107 28.64 -23.65 14.01
CA LYS A 107 27.35 -22.96 13.98
C LYS A 107 27.51 -21.48 13.72
N ILE A 108 26.80 -20.95 12.73
CA ILE A 108 26.56 -19.51 12.62
C ILE A 108 25.27 -19.16 13.35
N SER A 109 25.25 -17.99 13.99
CA SER A 109 24.04 -17.40 14.54
C SER A 109 23.52 -16.35 13.58
N PHE A 110 22.21 -16.19 13.49
CA PHE A 110 21.62 -15.08 12.73
C PHE A 110 20.41 -14.47 13.43
N LYS A 111 20.17 -13.19 13.12
CA LYS A 111 19.03 -12.41 13.60
C LYS A 111 18.46 -11.60 12.45
N LEU A 112 17.14 -11.67 12.28
CA LEU A 112 16.43 -10.78 11.39
C LEU A 112 15.89 -9.59 12.20
N TYR A 113 16.03 -8.38 11.67
CA TYR A 113 15.49 -7.18 12.30
C TYR A 113 14.88 -6.23 11.28
N GLU A 114 13.99 -5.38 11.77
CA GLU A 114 13.44 -4.24 11.05
C GLU A 114 14.24 -2.98 11.42
N PHE A 115 14.52 -2.13 10.43
CA PHE A 115 15.14 -0.82 10.68
C PHE A 115 14.12 0.29 10.52
N ASN A 116 13.75 0.95 11.62
CA ASN A 116 12.77 2.04 11.64
C ASN A 116 13.40 3.45 11.53
N GLY A 117 14.70 3.54 11.20
CA GLY A 117 15.41 4.81 11.02
C GLY A 117 16.06 5.39 12.28
N HIS A 118 15.71 4.90 13.48
CA HIS A 118 16.30 5.41 14.74
C HIS A 118 16.68 4.34 15.76
N ASP A 119 16.04 3.16 15.76
CA ASP A 119 16.37 2.03 16.63
C ASP A 119 16.24 0.68 15.88
N TYR A 120 17.05 -0.31 16.25
CA TYR A 120 16.80 -1.70 15.88
C TYR A 120 15.72 -2.26 16.81
N SER A 121 14.46 -2.25 16.39
CA SER A 121 13.45 -3.05 17.08
C SER A 121 13.65 -4.51 16.67
N LEU A 122 13.88 -5.38 17.66
CA LEU A 122 13.54 -6.80 17.57
C LEU A 122 12.03 -6.85 17.37
N GLY A 123 11.58 -6.65 16.13
CA GLY A 123 10.19 -6.85 15.79
C GLY A 123 9.85 -8.27 16.18
N TYR A 124 8.82 -8.43 17.01
CA TYR A 124 8.11 -9.69 17.20
C TYR A 124 7.44 -10.09 15.88
N MET A 125 8.18 -10.14 14.78
CA MET A 125 7.64 -10.38 13.45
C MET A 125 7.25 -11.84 13.37
N TYR A 126 5.97 -12.09 13.08
CA TYR A 126 5.42 -13.41 12.77
C TYR A 126 5.93 -13.91 11.42
N ILE A 127 7.23 -14.18 11.35
CA ILE A 127 7.85 -14.89 10.25
C ILE A 127 7.76 -16.36 10.60
N PHE A 128 6.90 -17.09 9.89
CA PHE A 128 6.78 -18.52 10.08
C PHE A 128 8.09 -19.21 9.66
N ALA A 129 8.91 -19.52 10.67
CA ALA A 129 10.06 -20.41 10.67
C ALA A 129 10.99 -20.30 9.44
N PRO A 130 12.11 -19.54 9.53
CA PRO A 130 13.12 -19.58 8.48
C PRO A 130 13.58 -21.03 8.25
N ARG A 131 13.52 -21.49 7.00
CA ARG A 131 13.99 -22.83 6.60
C ARG A 131 15.42 -22.72 6.10
N ILE A 132 16.35 -23.39 6.75
CA ILE A 132 17.77 -23.31 6.37
C ILE A 132 18.17 -24.56 5.61
N TYR A 133 18.80 -24.36 4.44
CA TYR A 133 19.18 -25.41 3.53
C TYR A 133 20.68 -25.29 3.21
N LEU A 134 21.41 -26.39 3.38
CA LEU A 134 22.85 -26.48 3.12
C LEU A 134 23.07 -27.35 1.87
N ASP A 135 23.51 -26.73 0.78
CA ASP A 135 23.93 -27.38 -0.48
C ASP A 135 22.98 -28.47 -1.04
N LYS A 136 21.67 -28.39 -0.74
CA LYS A 136 20.66 -29.36 -1.18
C LYS A 136 19.31 -28.67 -1.39
N GLN A 137 18.66 -28.96 -2.53
CA GLN A 137 17.29 -28.51 -2.79
C GLN A 137 16.31 -28.99 -1.70
N PRO A 138 15.22 -28.24 -1.44
CA PRO A 138 14.18 -28.64 -0.49
C PRO A 138 13.63 -30.02 -0.83
N LYS A 139 13.60 -30.96 0.13
CA LYS A 139 12.80 -32.17 0.01
C LYS A 139 11.37 -31.85 0.46
N LYS A 140 10.39 -32.17 -0.38
CA LYS A 140 8.95 -31.87 -0.21
C LYS A 140 8.34 -32.35 1.13
N ASP A 141 8.96 -33.34 1.79
CA ASP A 141 8.31 -34.12 2.87
C ASP A 141 9.06 -34.13 4.22
N LYS A 142 9.76 -33.06 4.63
CA LYS A 142 10.27 -32.96 6.00
C LYS A 142 9.49 -31.97 6.85
N GLU A 143 8.67 -32.54 7.73
CA GLU A 143 7.93 -31.92 8.81
C GLU A 143 8.84 -31.00 9.66
N VAL A 144 8.39 -29.76 9.84
CA VAL A 144 9.13 -28.67 10.49
C VAL A 144 8.78 -28.65 11.98
N LYS A 145 9.78 -28.48 12.85
CA LYS A 145 9.56 -28.23 14.28
C LYS A 145 9.31 -26.75 14.53
N TYR A 146 8.19 -26.49 15.20
CA TYR A 146 7.68 -25.17 15.56
C TYR A 146 8.47 -24.55 16.71
N LEU A 147 8.65 -23.23 16.66
CA LEU A 147 8.79 -22.39 17.85
C LEU A 147 7.61 -21.42 17.79
N ILE A 148 6.50 -21.82 18.42
CA ILE A 148 5.35 -20.96 18.68
C ILE A 148 5.65 -20.25 20.00
N TRP A 149 5.59 -18.93 20.02
CA TRP A 149 5.36 -18.22 21.27
C TRP A 149 3.85 -18.28 21.51
N GLU A 150 3.41 -19.16 22.42
CA GLU A 150 2.05 -19.07 22.93
C GLU A 150 1.98 -17.80 23.78
N ASP A 151 1.03 -16.94 23.42
CA ASP A 151 0.66 -15.75 24.15
C ASP A 151 0.42 -16.10 25.63
N ALA A 152 1.39 -15.78 26.49
CA ALA A 152 1.27 -15.92 27.94
C ALA A 152 0.37 -14.81 28.51
N ASN A 153 -0.83 -14.66 27.96
CA ASN A 153 -1.89 -13.83 28.51
C ASN A 153 -2.54 -14.46 29.77
N GLU A 154 -1.96 -15.54 30.32
CA GLU A 154 -2.22 -15.96 31.70
C GLU A 154 -1.28 -15.27 32.69
N ASN A 155 -1.55 -13.99 32.98
CA ASN A 155 -1.37 -13.31 34.28
C ASN A 155 -0.16 -13.68 35.18
N LYS A 156 0.99 -14.04 34.62
CA LYS A 156 2.25 -14.12 35.38
C LYS A 156 3.09 -12.93 34.96
N LYS A 157 3.43 -12.08 35.94
CA LYS A 157 4.49 -11.07 35.79
C LYS A 157 5.74 -11.81 35.35
N VAL A 158 6.06 -11.72 34.07
CA VAL A 158 7.32 -12.20 33.55
C VAL A 158 8.37 -11.16 33.93
N ASP A 159 9.45 -11.62 34.55
CA ASP A 159 10.61 -10.80 34.83
C ASP A 159 11.33 -10.51 33.51
N LEU A 160 11.24 -9.26 33.07
CA LEU A 160 11.79 -8.83 31.79
C LEU A 160 13.30 -9.14 31.69
N GLU A 161 14.06 -9.05 32.78
CA GLU A 161 15.50 -9.34 32.76
C GLU A 161 15.81 -10.84 32.56
N GLU A 162 14.95 -11.74 33.06
CA GLU A 162 15.10 -13.18 32.87
C GLU A 162 14.70 -13.61 31.44
N GLU A 163 13.75 -12.90 30.83
CA GLU A 163 13.28 -13.13 29.47
C GLU A 163 14.23 -12.58 28.40
N TYR A 164 14.87 -11.42 28.65
CA TYR A 164 15.94 -10.88 27.80
C TYR A 164 17.20 -11.77 27.78
N SER A 165 17.37 -12.65 28.78
CA SER A 165 18.50 -13.60 28.86
C SER A 165 18.34 -14.86 27.99
N LYS A 166 17.13 -15.13 27.47
CA LYS A 166 16.89 -16.26 26.57
C LYS A 166 17.36 -15.90 25.15
N LYS A 167 18.47 -16.53 24.75
CA LYS A 167 19.18 -16.38 23.47
C LYS A 167 18.27 -16.11 22.25
N PHE A 168 18.17 -14.85 21.84
CA PHE A 168 17.44 -14.35 20.64
C PHE A 168 18.14 -14.66 19.31
N TYR A 169 18.74 -15.83 19.18
CA TYR A 169 19.46 -16.17 17.96
C TYR A 169 19.01 -17.52 17.44
N ASN A 170 18.92 -17.64 16.13
CA ASN A 170 18.83 -18.93 15.49
C ASN A 170 20.27 -19.37 15.20
N GLU A 171 20.70 -20.49 15.79
CA GLU A 171 22.00 -21.10 15.46
C GLU A 171 21.78 -22.19 14.41
N GLU A 172 22.56 -22.16 13.33
CA GLU A 172 22.58 -23.26 12.37
C GLU A 172 23.97 -23.73 12.01
N LYS A 173 24.07 -25.04 11.83
CA LYS A 173 25.31 -25.71 11.46
C LYS A 173 25.62 -25.45 9.98
N VAL A 174 26.83 -25.00 9.66
CA VAL A 174 27.26 -24.72 8.29
C VAL A 174 28.30 -25.74 7.88
N ASN A 175 28.18 -26.25 6.65
CA ASN A 175 29.12 -27.17 6.05
C ASN A 175 29.52 -26.64 4.67
N GLY A 176 30.72 -26.05 4.56
CA GLY A 176 31.22 -25.49 3.32
C GLY A 176 31.24 -23.97 3.29
N LYS A 177 31.37 -23.40 2.09
CA LYS A 177 31.58 -21.95 1.88
C LYS A 177 30.28 -21.17 1.70
N LYS A 178 29.12 -21.82 1.78
CA LYS A 178 27.83 -21.20 1.51
C LYS A 178 26.80 -21.59 2.57
N ALA A 179 26.06 -20.62 3.05
CA ALA A 179 24.85 -20.83 3.86
C ALA A 179 23.67 -20.15 3.18
N ILE A 180 22.49 -20.78 3.24
CA ILE A 180 21.26 -20.28 2.61
C ILE A 180 20.13 -20.35 3.63
N ILE A 181 19.52 -19.20 3.89
CA ILE A 181 18.40 -19.07 4.81
C ILE A 181 17.17 -18.70 4.00
N ALA A 182 16.19 -19.59 3.92
CA ALA A 182 14.93 -19.35 3.22
C ALA A 182 13.88 -18.77 4.18
N PHE A 183 13.12 -17.81 3.70
CA PHE A 183 12.03 -17.15 4.40
C PHE A 183 10.76 -17.26 3.57
N GLN A 184 9.66 -17.59 4.23
CA GLN A 184 8.32 -17.36 3.69
C GLN A 184 7.81 -16.07 4.29
N LEU A 185 7.62 -15.03 3.47
CA LEU A 185 7.02 -13.78 3.91
C LEU A 185 5.53 -14.05 4.15
N SER A 186 5.09 -14.02 5.41
CA SER A 186 3.75 -14.44 5.80
C SER A 186 2.72 -13.34 5.58
N ASP A 187 1.45 -13.70 5.34
CA ASP A 187 0.36 -12.73 5.25
C ASP A 187 0.20 -11.91 6.55
N GLY A 188 0.69 -12.41 7.70
CA GLY A 188 0.73 -11.69 8.98
C GLY A 188 1.65 -10.47 8.99
N LEU A 189 2.60 -10.37 8.04
CA LEU A 189 3.38 -9.14 7.84
C LEU A 189 2.49 -7.97 7.34
N SER A 190 1.32 -8.26 6.77
CA SER A 190 0.36 -7.24 6.32
C SER A 190 -0.08 -6.31 7.45
N GLU A 191 -0.14 -6.79 8.69
CA GLU A 191 -0.55 -5.99 9.85
C GLU A 191 0.48 -4.90 10.20
N TYR A 192 1.77 -5.15 9.92
CA TYR A 192 2.86 -4.19 10.18
C TYR A 192 2.78 -2.97 9.27
N PHE A 193 2.22 -3.10 8.06
CA PHE A 193 2.03 -1.96 7.17
C PHE A 193 0.95 -0.99 7.65
N ASN A 194 0.13 -1.35 8.65
CA ASN A 194 -0.80 -0.42 9.28
C ASN A 194 -0.09 0.50 10.29
N GLU A 195 1.04 0.05 10.86
CA GLU A 195 1.79 0.78 11.89
C GLU A 195 3.05 1.45 11.34
N PHE A 196 3.68 0.84 10.33
CA PHE A 196 4.93 1.28 9.70
C PHE A 196 4.72 1.57 8.21
N ALA A 197 5.24 2.71 7.75
CA ALA A 197 5.13 3.12 6.35
C ALA A 197 5.98 2.26 5.40
N GLU A 198 7.04 1.62 5.91
CA GLU A 198 7.97 0.77 5.13
C GLU A 198 8.44 -0.39 6.00
N LEU A 199 8.47 -1.62 5.48
CA LEU A 199 9.02 -2.79 6.15
C LEU A 199 10.34 -3.18 5.48
N LYS A 200 11.47 -2.84 6.12
CA LYS A 200 12.81 -3.15 5.61
C LYS A 200 13.47 -4.20 6.49
N LEU A 201 13.76 -5.36 5.90
CA LEU A 201 14.37 -6.48 6.62
C LEU A 201 15.89 -6.51 6.43
N PHE A 202 16.59 -6.70 7.55
CA PHE A 202 18.04 -6.79 7.65
C PHE A 202 18.44 -8.06 8.39
N MET A 203 19.70 -8.50 8.20
CA MET A 203 20.22 -9.73 8.81
C MET A 203 21.53 -9.49 9.55
N SER A 204 21.57 -9.78 10.83
CA SER A 204 22.83 -9.90 11.56
C SER A 204 23.29 -11.35 11.49
N LEU A 205 24.57 -11.57 11.17
CA LEU A 205 25.22 -12.88 11.21
C LEU A 205 26.35 -12.83 12.25
N SER A 206 26.48 -13.88 13.05
CA SER A 206 27.56 -14.01 14.02
C SER A 206 28.22 -15.37 13.93
N TYR A 207 29.53 -15.40 14.05
CA TYR A 207 30.33 -16.62 14.20
C TYR A 207 31.56 -16.32 15.06
N ASP A 208 31.83 -17.19 16.05
CA ASP A 208 32.91 -17.00 17.02
C ASP A 208 32.78 -15.64 17.75
N TRP A 209 33.78 -14.76 17.67
CA TRP A 209 33.75 -13.40 18.20
C TRP A 209 33.27 -12.35 17.19
N GLU A 210 33.06 -12.75 15.94
CA GLU A 210 32.68 -11.84 14.87
C GLU A 210 31.15 -11.76 14.75
N THR A 211 30.63 -10.53 14.73
CA THR A 211 29.25 -10.24 14.36
C THR A 211 29.26 -9.19 13.28
N ILE A 212 28.55 -9.47 12.20
CA ILE A 212 28.38 -8.55 11.09
C ILE A 212 26.90 -8.25 10.93
N GLU A 213 26.58 -6.99 10.77
CA GLU A 213 25.24 -6.55 10.38
C GLU A 213 25.24 -6.45 8.87
N LEU A 214 24.58 -7.43 8.25
CA LEU A 214 24.43 -7.44 6.82
C LEU A 214 23.05 -6.92 6.42
N PRO A 215 23.04 -5.87 5.60
CA PRO A 215 24.18 -5.37 4.84
C PRO A 215 24.75 -4.04 5.36
N GLU A 216 26.07 -3.87 5.23
CA GLU A 216 26.81 -2.66 5.56
C GLU A 216 26.46 -1.42 4.70
N THR A 217 25.57 -1.55 3.70
CA THR A 217 25.16 -0.47 2.79
C THR A 217 23.65 -0.48 2.53
N GLU A 218 23.07 0.71 2.26
CA GLU A 218 21.64 0.96 1.98
C GLU A 218 21.05 0.19 0.78
N ASN A 219 21.80 -0.66 0.08
CA ASN A 219 21.36 -1.31 -1.17
C ASN A 219 21.05 -2.80 -1.05
N LEU A 220 21.07 -3.35 0.16
CA LEU A 220 21.07 -4.81 0.34
C LEU A 220 20.03 -5.27 1.38
N TYR A 221 19.24 -4.37 1.97
CA TYR A 221 18.05 -4.77 2.75
C TYR A 221 16.99 -5.35 1.81
N LEU A 222 16.06 -6.13 2.38
CA LEU A 222 14.87 -6.55 1.66
C LEU A 222 13.72 -5.59 1.97
N ASP A 223 13.35 -4.78 0.99
CA ASP A 223 12.14 -3.97 1.01
C ASP A 223 10.95 -4.90 0.82
N VAL A 224 10.15 -5.10 1.87
CA VAL A 224 8.96 -5.95 1.79
C VAL A 224 7.79 -5.07 1.40
N GLU A 225 7.20 -5.36 0.25
CA GLU A 225 5.98 -4.73 -0.23
C GLU A 225 4.77 -5.51 0.29
N PRO A 226 3.68 -4.83 0.69
CA PRO A 226 2.46 -5.51 1.07
C PRO A 226 1.94 -6.33 -0.11
N LYS A 227 1.26 -7.43 0.18
CA LYS A 227 0.53 -8.19 -0.85
C LYS A 227 -0.69 -7.35 -1.22
N PRO A 228 -0.81 -6.87 -2.46
CA PRO A 228 -2.02 -6.17 -2.87
C PRO A 228 -3.22 -7.12 -2.69
N PRO A 229 -4.28 -6.68 -1.97
CA PRO A 229 -5.41 -7.55 -1.68
C PRO A 229 -6.12 -7.96 -2.98
N LEU A 230 -6.59 -9.21 -3.07
CA LEU A 230 -7.38 -9.64 -4.21
C LEU A 230 -8.67 -8.79 -4.26
N ILE A 231 -9.12 -8.37 -5.46
CA ILE A 231 -10.36 -7.55 -5.59
C ILE A 231 -11.55 -8.15 -4.82
N LYS A 232 -11.61 -9.48 -4.76
CA LYS A 232 -12.59 -10.30 -4.03
C LYS A 232 -12.57 -10.08 -2.51
N GLU A 233 -11.39 -9.90 -1.95
CA GLU A 233 -11.19 -9.58 -0.54
C GLU A 233 -11.43 -8.10 -0.28
N ILE A 234 -11.28 -7.22 -1.29
CA ILE A 234 -11.43 -5.79 -1.06
C ILE A 234 -12.88 -5.40 -0.79
N TYR A 235 -13.88 -6.04 -1.41
CA TYR A 235 -15.27 -5.78 -1.03
C TYR A 235 -15.59 -6.26 0.40
N VAL A 236 -14.93 -7.32 0.87
CA VAL A 236 -15.01 -7.75 2.28
C VAL A 236 -14.29 -6.75 3.19
N ARG A 237 -13.13 -6.24 2.78
CA ARG A 237 -12.40 -5.18 3.50
C ARG A 237 -13.26 -3.94 3.62
N LEU A 238 -13.89 -3.48 2.54
CA LEU A 238 -14.78 -2.31 2.55
C LEU A 238 -16.04 -2.55 3.38
N LEU A 239 -16.63 -3.75 3.35
CA LEU A 239 -17.77 -4.11 4.20
C LEU A 239 -17.42 -4.06 5.70
N ASN A 240 -16.22 -4.53 6.07
CA ASN A 240 -15.76 -4.57 7.45
C ASN A 240 -14.88 -3.37 7.83
N TYR A 241 -14.79 -2.36 6.96
CA TYR A 241 -13.88 -1.25 7.15
C TYR A 241 -14.29 -0.42 8.37
N GLN A 242 -13.32 -0.15 9.25
CA GLN A 242 -13.52 0.67 10.43
C GLN A 242 -12.76 1.98 10.27
N VAL A 243 -13.49 3.09 10.41
CA VAL A 243 -12.88 4.42 10.38
C VAL A 243 -12.02 4.58 11.63
N SER A 244 -10.79 5.08 11.44
CA SER A 244 -9.86 5.28 12.55
C SER A 244 -10.42 6.26 13.60
N GLN A 245 -10.06 6.05 14.87
CA GLN A 245 -10.47 6.95 15.95
C GLN A 245 -9.97 8.39 15.72
N SER A 246 -8.79 8.56 15.13
CA SER A 246 -8.26 9.88 14.76
C SER A 246 -9.18 10.62 13.79
N SER A 247 -9.69 9.91 12.78
CA SER A 247 -10.64 10.48 11.82
C SER A 247 -11.99 10.78 12.46
N ILE A 248 -12.48 9.92 13.36
CA ILE A 248 -13.71 10.16 14.13
C ILE A 248 -13.56 11.42 14.99
N ASN A 249 -12.46 11.55 15.75
CA ASN A 249 -12.19 12.74 16.57
C ASN A 249 -12.11 14.03 15.74
N HIS A 250 -11.68 13.94 14.47
CA HIS A 250 -11.67 15.11 13.59
C HIS A 250 -13.07 15.48 13.08
N LEU A 251 -13.99 14.52 12.94
CA LEU A 251 -15.41 14.80 12.62
C LEU A 251 -16.13 15.56 13.72
N ASP A 252 -15.74 15.39 14.99
CA ASP A 252 -16.33 16.13 16.11
C ASP A 252 -16.22 17.64 15.92
N LYS A 253 -15.20 18.13 15.20
CA LYS A 253 -15.02 19.56 14.88
C LYS A 253 -16.14 20.15 14.02
N VAL A 254 -16.88 19.30 13.30
CA VAL A 254 -18.02 19.71 12.47
C VAL A 254 -19.35 19.18 13.01
N ASN A 255 -19.37 18.70 14.27
CA ASN A 255 -20.48 17.95 14.85
C ASN A 255 -20.96 16.84 13.90
N GLY A 256 -20.00 16.16 13.26
CA GLY A 256 -20.28 15.14 12.26
C GLY A 256 -20.27 13.74 12.85
N SER A 257 -20.88 12.80 12.14
CA SER A 257 -20.86 11.38 12.50
C SER A 257 -20.75 10.51 11.26
N ILE A 258 -20.31 9.27 11.44
CA ILE A 258 -20.25 8.29 10.35
C ILE A 258 -21.67 7.89 9.94
N GLN A 259 -21.93 7.90 8.64
CA GLN A 259 -23.16 7.37 8.09
C GLN A 259 -22.98 5.88 7.79
N TYR A 260 -23.33 5.04 8.76
CA TYR A 260 -23.11 3.60 8.69
C TYR A 260 -23.96 2.91 7.61
N LEU A 261 -23.40 1.85 7.03
CA LEU A 261 -24.06 0.95 6.08
C LEU A 261 -25.22 0.16 6.72
N GLU A 262 -25.25 0.08 8.06
CA GLU A 262 -26.20 -0.68 8.87
C GLU A 262 -26.96 0.23 9.85
N GLY A 263 -28.13 -0.23 10.31
CA GLY A 263 -28.88 0.40 11.42
C GLY A 263 -30.14 1.16 11.02
N ASN A 264 -30.33 1.48 9.73
CA ASN A 264 -31.53 2.17 9.22
C ASN A 264 -32.23 1.38 8.09
N ASP A 265 -32.32 0.06 8.22
CA ASP A 265 -32.79 -0.85 7.15
C ASP A 265 -34.19 -0.53 6.62
N ASN A 266 -35.08 0.01 7.47
CA ASN A 266 -36.42 0.42 7.06
C ASN A 266 -36.39 1.58 6.03
N ILE A 267 -35.37 2.45 6.10
CA ILE A 267 -35.25 3.63 5.25
C ILE A 267 -34.24 3.40 4.12
N MET A 268 -33.15 2.67 4.37
CA MET A 268 -32.14 2.36 3.37
C MET A 268 -32.64 1.39 2.29
N SER A 269 -32.00 1.42 1.13
CA SER A 269 -32.16 0.41 0.08
C SER A 269 -31.86 -0.98 0.62
N GLU A 270 -32.69 -1.96 0.25
CA GLU A 270 -32.41 -3.39 0.50
C GLU A 270 -31.17 -3.85 -0.29
N LYS A 271 -30.84 -3.15 -1.37
CA LYS A 271 -29.67 -3.44 -2.19
C LYS A 271 -28.44 -2.67 -1.73
N VAL A 272 -27.31 -3.37 -1.61
CA VAL A 272 -25.97 -2.76 -1.55
C VAL A 272 -25.46 -2.55 -2.96
N ASN A 273 -24.90 -1.37 -3.19
CA ASN A 273 -24.24 -0.97 -4.41
C ASN A 273 -22.75 -1.34 -4.34
N MET A 274 -22.31 -2.10 -5.34
CA MET A 274 -20.95 -2.60 -5.49
C MET A 274 -20.41 -2.29 -6.89
N ASP A 275 -20.93 -1.23 -7.52
CA ASP A 275 -20.60 -0.86 -8.88
C ASP A 275 -19.10 -0.55 -9.01
N TYR A 276 -18.49 -1.02 -10.10
CA TYR A 276 -17.07 -0.84 -10.42
C TYR A 276 -16.92 -0.08 -11.74
N PHE A 277 -16.25 1.07 -11.66
CA PHE A 277 -15.95 1.94 -12.79
C PHE A 277 -14.44 1.99 -12.97
N SER A 278 -13.93 1.87 -14.20
CA SER A 278 -12.49 1.95 -14.43
C SER A 278 -12.09 2.46 -15.82
N VAL A 279 -10.86 2.96 -15.89
CA VAL A 279 -10.16 3.24 -17.13
C VAL A 279 -8.83 2.48 -17.11
N LYS A 280 -8.59 1.68 -18.14
CA LYS A 280 -7.32 1.01 -18.39
C LYS A 280 -6.30 2.03 -18.89
N ILE A 281 -5.09 1.94 -18.38
CA ILE A 281 -3.96 2.81 -18.72
C ILE A 281 -3.03 1.99 -19.60
N ASP A 282 -3.15 2.19 -20.91
CA ASP A 282 -2.39 1.46 -21.93
C ASP A 282 -0.97 2.03 -22.10
N GLU A 283 -0.80 3.34 -21.85
CA GLU A 283 0.48 4.03 -21.85
C GLU A 283 0.48 5.13 -20.78
N LEU A 284 1.51 5.18 -19.93
CA LEU A 284 1.63 6.20 -18.90
C LEU A 284 1.82 7.60 -19.51
N PRO A 285 1.30 8.66 -18.87
CA PRO A 285 1.54 10.01 -19.35
C PRO A 285 3.01 10.39 -19.24
N LYS A 286 3.47 11.30 -20.11
CA LYS A 286 4.88 11.68 -20.22
C LYS A 286 5.48 12.20 -18.92
N PHE A 287 4.69 12.94 -18.13
CA PHE A 287 5.16 13.45 -16.83
C PHE A 287 5.42 12.33 -15.82
N ALA A 288 4.80 11.16 -15.98
CA ALA A 288 4.96 10.06 -15.05
C ALA A 288 6.35 9.43 -15.20
N ASN A 289 6.96 9.44 -16.39
CA ASN A 289 8.28 8.86 -16.65
C ASN A 289 8.41 7.45 -16.04
N ASP A 290 7.48 6.56 -16.40
CA ASP A 290 7.30 5.20 -15.88
C ASP A 290 7.00 5.06 -14.36
N ASN A 291 6.79 6.17 -13.65
CA ASN A 291 6.44 6.18 -12.23
C ASN A 291 4.91 6.20 -12.03
N ILE A 292 4.33 5.03 -11.76
CA ILE A 292 2.89 4.89 -11.49
C ILE A 292 2.42 5.62 -10.23
N ILE A 293 3.27 5.70 -9.20
CA ILE A 293 2.96 6.40 -7.95
C ILE A 293 2.80 7.90 -8.23
N LEU A 294 3.63 8.46 -9.12
CA LEU A 294 3.50 9.85 -9.55
C LEU A 294 2.18 10.09 -10.29
N LEU A 295 1.75 9.16 -11.15
CA LEU A 295 0.43 9.24 -11.78
C LEU A 295 -0.70 9.22 -10.75
N TYR A 296 -0.66 8.28 -9.80
CA TYR A 296 -1.62 8.20 -8.70
C TYR A 296 -1.73 9.53 -7.96
N LYS A 297 -0.59 10.09 -7.52
CA LYS A 297 -0.54 11.38 -6.82
C LYS A 297 -1.15 12.51 -7.65
N LYS A 298 -0.83 12.58 -8.95
CA LYS A 298 -1.41 13.60 -9.84
C LYS A 298 -2.90 13.44 -10.05
N ILE A 299 -3.42 12.22 -10.16
CA ILE A 299 -4.87 12.01 -10.23
C ILE A 299 -5.55 12.45 -8.92
N ARG A 300 -5.00 12.05 -7.76
CA ARG A 300 -5.55 12.42 -6.45
C ARG A 300 -5.51 13.94 -6.22
N GLU A 301 -4.38 14.60 -6.50
CA GLU A 301 -4.24 16.07 -6.46
C GLU A 301 -5.32 16.77 -7.30
N ASN A 302 -5.64 16.22 -8.48
CA ASN A 302 -6.61 16.78 -9.41
C ASN A 302 -8.05 16.26 -9.19
N PHE A 303 -8.29 15.37 -8.22
CA PHE A 303 -9.57 14.68 -8.04
C PHE A 303 -10.76 15.65 -7.93
N LEU A 304 -10.63 16.73 -7.16
CA LEU A 304 -11.70 17.74 -7.01
C LEU A 304 -12.09 18.39 -8.35
N THR A 305 -11.14 18.50 -9.28
CA THR A 305 -11.39 19.00 -10.64
C THR A 305 -11.90 17.89 -11.56
N LEU A 306 -11.34 16.69 -11.46
CA LEU A 306 -11.69 15.56 -12.34
C LEU A 306 -13.07 14.96 -12.02
N SER A 307 -13.51 15.03 -10.77
CA SER A 307 -14.83 14.58 -10.33
C SER A 307 -15.96 15.58 -10.65
N LYS A 308 -15.61 16.80 -11.06
CA LYS A 308 -16.58 17.84 -11.41
C LYS A 308 -17.18 17.58 -12.79
N GLY A 309 -18.49 17.74 -12.92
CA GLY A 309 -19.17 17.59 -14.21
C GLY A 309 -20.65 17.91 -14.17
N ASN A 310 -21.24 17.97 -15.37
CA ASN A 310 -22.68 18.02 -15.53
C ASN A 310 -23.22 16.59 -15.54
N VAL A 311 -24.34 16.38 -14.86
CA VAL A 311 -25.04 15.10 -14.81
C VAL A 311 -26.39 15.28 -15.48
N SER A 312 -26.75 14.38 -16.38
CA SER A 312 -28.04 14.41 -17.07
C SER A 312 -28.65 13.03 -16.94
N PHE A 313 -29.86 12.94 -16.39
CA PHE A 313 -30.56 11.67 -16.18
C PHE A 313 -32.06 11.83 -16.35
N ASP A 314 -32.71 10.74 -16.74
CA ASP A 314 -34.17 10.68 -16.80
C ASP A 314 -34.70 10.31 -15.42
N SER A 315 -35.43 11.24 -14.80
CA SER A 315 -36.01 11.03 -13.48
C SER A 315 -37.16 10.04 -13.54
N HIS A 316 -37.16 9.10 -12.60
CA HIS A 316 -38.23 8.13 -12.36
C HIS A 316 -39.29 8.68 -11.41
N SER A 317 -38.99 9.77 -10.71
CA SER A 317 -39.93 10.44 -9.80
C SER A 317 -41.01 11.20 -10.57
N GLU A 318 -42.28 10.82 -10.37
CA GLU A 318 -43.44 11.57 -10.87
C GLU A 318 -43.65 12.88 -10.09
N PRO A 319 -44.10 13.99 -10.72
CA PRO A 319 -44.49 14.13 -12.12
C PRO A 319 -43.32 14.42 -13.08
N PHE A 320 -42.08 14.38 -12.60
CA PHE A 320 -40.89 14.88 -13.28
C PHE A 320 -40.23 13.84 -14.20
N HIS A 321 -41.01 13.04 -14.93
CA HIS A 321 -40.50 12.13 -15.99
C HIS A 321 -39.92 12.93 -17.16
N SER A 322 -38.80 13.57 -16.89
CA SER A 322 -38.12 14.53 -17.73
C SER A 322 -36.63 14.40 -17.49
N ASN A 323 -35.87 14.81 -18.50
CA ASN A 323 -34.43 14.89 -18.40
C ASN A 323 -34.07 15.99 -17.39
N VAL A 324 -33.44 15.59 -16.28
CA VAL A 324 -32.95 16.47 -15.22
C VAL A 324 -31.46 16.74 -15.46
N ASN A 325 -31.07 18.01 -15.48
CA ASN A 325 -29.69 18.44 -15.73
C ASN A 325 -29.10 19.07 -14.47
N GLY A 326 -28.27 18.32 -13.76
CA GLY A 326 -27.54 18.79 -12.60
C GLY A 326 -26.06 19.06 -12.88
N ARG A 327 -25.40 19.56 -11.85
CA ARG A 327 -23.96 19.66 -11.73
C ARG A 327 -23.53 18.96 -10.44
N TRP A 328 -22.34 18.38 -10.51
CA TRP A 328 -21.69 17.69 -9.41
C TRP A 328 -20.30 18.27 -9.17
N GLU A 329 -19.94 18.52 -7.91
CA GLU A 329 -18.60 18.96 -7.53
C GLU A 329 -18.24 18.56 -6.09
N PHE A 330 -17.02 18.06 -5.89
CA PHE A 330 -16.43 17.96 -4.56
C PHE A 330 -15.71 19.26 -4.20
N LYS A 331 -16.01 19.79 -3.01
CA LYS A 331 -15.41 21.01 -2.46
C LYS A 331 -14.83 20.73 -1.07
N PRO A 332 -13.77 21.42 -0.64
CA PRO A 332 -13.35 21.36 0.75
C PRO A 332 -14.51 21.77 1.67
N TYR A 333 -14.72 21.04 2.76
CA TYR A 333 -15.82 21.34 3.67
C TYR A 333 -15.56 22.65 4.42
N SER A 334 -16.57 23.51 4.50
CA SER A 334 -16.51 24.81 5.16
C SER A 334 -17.46 24.88 6.36
N ILE A 335 -17.04 25.61 7.39
CA ILE A 335 -17.85 25.99 8.54
C ILE A 335 -18.08 27.49 8.43
N GLU A 336 -19.34 27.94 8.47
CA GLU A 336 -19.71 29.34 8.25
C GLU A 336 -18.96 30.30 9.20
N GLN A 337 -18.73 29.86 10.43
CA GLN A 337 -18.04 30.63 11.47
C GLN A 337 -16.51 30.43 11.50
N ASP A 338 -15.96 29.54 10.66
CA ASP A 338 -14.52 29.31 10.55
C ASP A 338 -14.04 29.11 9.10
N PRO A 339 -13.78 30.22 8.37
CA PRO A 339 -13.22 30.17 7.02
C PRO A 339 -11.81 29.54 6.95
N LYS A 340 -11.10 29.39 8.06
CA LYS A 340 -9.80 28.70 8.08
C LYS A 340 -9.96 27.18 7.97
N PHE A 341 -11.12 26.65 8.39
CA PHE A 341 -11.41 25.22 8.31
C PHE A 341 -11.40 24.70 6.88
N GLU A 342 -11.96 25.44 5.93
CA GLU A 342 -11.95 25.08 4.50
C GLU A 342 -10.52 25.01 3.95
N LYS A 343 -9.67 25.98 4.31
CA LYS A 343 -8.26 25.99 3.93
C LYS A 343 -7.50 24.82 4.55
N GLU A 344 -7.84 24.44 5.78
CA GLU A 344 -7.27 23.27 6.45
C GLU A 344 -7.68 21.96 5.76
N GLN A 345 -8.94 21.80 5.33
CA GLN A 345 -9.36 20.63 4.55
C GLN A 345 -8.58 20.54 3.23
N LEU A 346 -8.42 21.66 2.52
CA LEU A 346 -7.65 21.69 1.29
C LEU A 346 -6.15 21.37 1.53
N ARG A 347 -5.58 21.85 2.65
CA ARG A 347 -4.20 21.53 3.06
C ARG A 347 -4.05 20.04 3.35
N ARG A 348 -4.96 19.44 4.11
CA ARG A 348 -4.99 18.00 4.41
C ARG A 348 -5.09 17.16 3.15
N TRP A 349 -5.99 17.54 2.25
CA TRP A 349 -6.15 16.88 0.96
C TRP A 349 -4.83 16.89 0.19
N ARG A 350 -4.24 18.07 -0.04
CA ARG A 350 -3.04 18.23 -0.87
C ARG A 350 -1.81 17.54 -0.30
N ASN A 351 -1.71 17.48 1.03
CA ASN A 351 -0.55 16.92 1.72
C ASN A 351 -0.76 15.48 2.19
N GLU A 352 -1.82 14.79 1.73
CA GLU A 352 -2.10 13.38 2.05
C GLU A 352 -2.15 13.09 3.57
N LEU A 353 -2.64 14.05 4.36
CA LEU A 353 -2.66 13.94 5.84
C LEU A 353 -3.80 13.09 6.39
N GLY A 354 -4.68 12.61 5.49
CA GLY A 354 -5.90 11.90 5.84
C GLY A 354 -6.92 12.75 6.62
N SER A 355 -8.07 12.14 6.90
CA SER A 355 -9.19 12.75 7.62
C SER A 355 -9.68 14.05 7.00
N THR A 356 -9.50 14.24 5.68
CA THR A 356 -10.03 15.38 4.94
C THR A 356 -11.55 15.27 4.86
N ILE A 357 -12.26 16.34 5.20
CA ILE A 357 -13.71 16.42 5.01
C ILE A 357 -13.99 17.18 3.72
N LEU A 358 -14.75 16.56 2.81
CA LEU A 358 -15.20 17.16 1.57
C LEU A 358 -16.72 17.28 1.56
N PHE A 359 -17.21 18.42 1.10
CA PHE A 359 -18.61 18.63 0.78
C PHE A 359 -18.85 18.25 -0.68
N ILE A 360 -19.91 17.50 -0.92
CA ILE A 360 -20.44 17.20 -2.23
C ILE A 360 -21.52 18.23 -2.50
N GLU A 361 -21.29 19.08 -3.50
CA GLU A 361 -22.29 20.01 -4.00
C GLU A 361 -22.92 19.39 -5.25
N ALA A 362 -24.18 19.04 -5.13
CA ALA A 362 -24.99 18.54 -6.22
C ALA A 362 -26.25 19.39 -6.34
N GLY A 363 -26.52 19.89 -7.53
CA GLY A 363 -27.64 20.80 -7.75
C GLY A 363 -27.73 21.32 -9.17
N GLY A 364 -28.61 22.30 -9.38
CA GLY A 364 -28.91 22.87 -10.68
C GLY A 364 -29.98 23.95 -10.58
N GLY A 365 -31.13 23.75 -11.21
CA GLY A 365 -32.33 24.54 -10.96
C GLY A 365 -33.07 24.09 -9.68
N PHE A 366 -34.27 24.62 -9.47
CA PHE A 366 -35.06 24.39 -8.25
C PHE A 366 -35.39 22.91 -7.97
N ILE A 367 -35.49 22.08 -9.02
CA ILE A 367 -35.80 20.66 -8.91
C ILE A 367 -34.52 19.87 -8.65
N GLU A 368 -33.46 20.21 -9.37
CA GLU A 368 -32.13 19.65 -9.26
C GLU A 368 -31.52 19.86 -7.87
N ASP A 369 -31.75 21.02 -7.24
CA ASP A 369 -31.27 21.30 -5.88
C ASP A 369 -31.96 20.44 -4.82
N LYS A 370 -33.18 19.97 -5.10
CA LYS A 370 -33.96 19.12 -4.19
C LYS A 370 -33.73 17.62 -4.41
N ILE A 371 -33.32 17.25 -5.63
CA ILE A 371 -33.00 15.88 -6.01
C ILE A 371 -31.49 15.62 -5.93
N GLY A 372 -30.69 16.68 -5.92
CA GLY A 372 -29.25 16.65 -5.83
C GLY A 372 -28.78 15.90 -4.60
N ASP A 373 -27.77 15.05 -4.82
CA ASP A 373 -27.04 14.35 -3.77
C ASP A 373 -25.98 15.31 -3.17
N SER A 374 -26.48 16.36 -2.53
CA SER A 374 -25.64 17.22 -1.71
C SER A 374 -25.36 16.53 -0.38
N GLY A 375 -24.11 16.54 0.07
CA GLY A 375 -23.81 16.13 1.43
C GLY A 375 -22.32 16.18 1.77
N ALA A 376 -21.81 15.31 2.65
CA ALA A 376 -20.37 15.29 2.97
C ALA A 376 -19.75 13.88 3.04
N VAL A 377 -18.45 13.81 2.78
CA VAL A 377 -17.62 12.60 2.93
C VAL A 377 -16.35 12.90 3.71
N LEU A 378 -15.83 11.89 4.38
CA LEU A 378 -14.55 11.87 5.07
C LEU A 378 -13.58 11.00 4.27
N GLU A 379 -12.40 11.51 3.97
CA GLU A 379 -11.24 10.70 3.60
C GLU A 379 -10.76 9.91 4.83
N SER A 380 -11.32 8.72 5.00
CA SER A 380 -11.06 7.87 6.16
C SER A 380 -9.76 7.07 6.03
N GLU A 381 -9.31 6.85 4.79
CA GLU A 381 -8.03 6.22 4.50
C GLU A 381 -7.36 6.91 3.31
N THR A 382 -6.04 7.09 3.39
CA THR A 382 -5.18 7.43 2.25
C THR A 382 -3.92 6.60 2.37
N ASN A 383 -3.66 5.73 1.40
CA ASN A 383 -2.46 4.91 1.38
C ASN A 383 -1.75 5.07 0.02
N PRO A 384 -0.65 5.83 -0.03
CA PRO A 384 0.13 6.01 -1.26
C PRO A 384 0.78 4.73 -1.78
N TYR A 385 1.05 3.73 -0.92
CA TYR A 385 1.64 2.45 -1.30
C TYR A 385 0.61 1.54 -1.97
N ASP A 386 -0.60 1.44 -1.41
CA ASP A 386 -1.74 0.77 -2.06
C ASP A 386 -2.31 1.58 -3.24
N MET A 387 -1.75 2.78 -3.49
CA MET A 387 -2.21 3.75 -4.49
C MET A 387 -3.73 3.94 -4.45
N CYS A 388 -4.29 4.08 -3.24
CA CYS A 388 -5.72 4.23 -3.06
C CYS A 388 -6.09 5.13 -1.89
N TRP A 389 -7.33 5.63 -1.91
CA TRP A 389 -7.96 6.33 -0.80
C TRP A 389 -9.42 5.91 -0.67
N ILE A 390 -9.96 6.03 0.53
CA ILE A 390 -11.35 5.68 0.85
C ILE A 390 -12.09 6.94 1.32
N PHE A 391 -13.24 7.18 0.69
CA PHE A 391 -14.25 8.07 1.22
C PHE A 391 -15.30 7.29 1.99
N THR A 392 -15.57 7.74 3.22
CA THR A 392 -16.67 7.29 4.04
C THR A 392 -17.74 8.39 4.08
N THR A 393 -18.99 8.01 3.86
CA THR A 393 -20.12 8.94 3.93
C THR A 393 -20.34 9.38 5.37
N ILE A 394 -20.59 10.66 5.57
CA ILE A 394 -20.79 11.25 6.90
C ILE A 394 -22.05 12.10 6.93
N VAL A 395 -22.58 12.25 8.14
CA VAL A 395 -23.60 13.24 8.47
C VAL A 395 -22.90 14.46 9.05
N THR A 396 -23.28 15.66 8.64
CA THR A 396 -22.84 16.92 9.25
C THR A 396 -24.01 17.89 9.35
N GLN A 397 -23.87 18.96 10.15
CA GLN A 397 -24.92 19.99 10.23
C GLN A 397 -25.25 20.65 8.89
N LYS A 398 -24.26 20.77 7.98
CA LYS A 398 -24.47 21.40 6.67
C LYS A 398 -25.13 20.46 5.65
N SER A 399 -24.84 19.16 5.75
CA SER A 399 -25.32 18.17 4.81
C SER A 399 -26.62 17.50 5.25
N GLU A 400 -26.88 17.43 6.56
CA GLU A 400 -27.91 16.65 7.23
C GLU A 400 -27.80 15.13 6.98
N THR A 401 -27.68 14.69 5.73
CA THR A 401 -27.43 13.31 5.33
C THR A 401 -26.85 13.24 3.92
N GLN A 402 -26.16 12.15 3.63
CA GLN A 402 -25.83 11.73 2.27
C GLN A 402 -26.87 10.69 1.80
N PRO A 403 -27.36 10.74 0.55
CA PRO A 403 -28.23 9.70 0.01
C PRO A 403 -27.51 8.37 -0.23
N PHE A 404 -26.21 8.29 0.02
CA PHE A 404 -25.47 7.03 0.13
C PHE A 404 -24.86 6.88 1.52
N SER A 405 -24.84 5.65 2.04
CA SER A 405 -24.23 5.28 3.32
C SER A 405 -23.23 4.15 3.12
N GLY A 406 -21.98 4.32 3.51
CA GLY A 406 -20.93 3.32 3.38
C GLY A 406 -19.59 3.90 2.93
N HIS A 407 -18.86 3.11 2.15
CA HIS A 407 -17.48 3.39 1.77
C HIS A 407 -17.29 3.31 0.25
N ARG A 408 -16.52 4.25 -0.29
CA ARG A 408 -16.13 4.28 -1.70
C ARG A 408 -14.62 4.44 -1.81
N GLN A 409 -13.99 3.52 -2.52
CA GLN A 409 -12.56 3.52 -2.74
C GLN A 409 -12.23 3.93 -4.16
N PHE A 410 -11.16 4.70 -4.28
CA PHE A 410 -10.57 5.11 -5.54
C PHE A 410 -9.10 4.78 -5.53
N GLY A 411 -8.51 4.56 -6.69
CA GLY A 411 -7.07 4.32 -6.75
C GLY A 411 -6.60 3.85 -8.10
N ILE A 412 -5.35 3.40 -8.12
CA ILE A 412 -4.76 2.67 -9.25
C ILE A 412 -4.42 1.27 -8.78
N HIS A 413 -4.78 0.26 -9.56
CA HIS A 413 -4.29 -1.09 -9.35
C HIS A 413 -3.75 -1.68 -10.66
N LYS A 414 -3.02 -2.79 -10.56
CA LYS A 414 -2.51 -3.54 -11.72
C LYS A 414 -3.40 -4.76 -11.94
N ASP A 415 -3.80 -5.00 -13.18
CA ASP A 415 -4.53 -6.21 -13.56
C ASP A 415 -3.62 -7.40 -13.85
N GLU A 416 -4.25 -8.57 -14.04
CA GLU A 416 -3.67 -9.84 -14.46
C GLU A 416 -2.75 -9.74 -15.68
N ASP A 417 -3.13 -8.92 -16.66
CA ASP A 417 -2.36 -8.68 -17.89
C ASP A 417 -1.15 -7.74 -17.63
N GLY A 418 -0.97 -7.31 -16.39
CA GLY A 418 0.07 -6.39 -15.97
C GLY A 418 -0.20 -4.93 -16.36
N CYS A 419 -1.41 -4.59 -16.81
CA CYS A 419 -1.82 -3.24 -17.16
C CYS A 419 -2.36 -2.49 -15.93
N TYR A 420 -2.15 -1.17 -15.86
CA TYR A 420 -2.69 -0.38 -14.76
C TYR A 420 -4.13 0.08 -15.04
N ARG A 421 -4.92 0.23 -13.97
CA ARG A 421 -6.29 0.72 -14.03
C ARG A 421 -6.53 1.75 -12.95
N PHE A 422 -6.99 2.94 -13.33
CA PHE A 422 -7.65 3.81 -12.36
C PHE A 422 -9.08 3.32 -12.16
N TYR A 423 -9.55 3.30 -10.91
CA TYR A 423 -10.86 2.77 -10.56
C TYR A 423 -11.61 3.61 -9.52
N ALA A 424 -12.93 3.43 -9.53
CA ALA A 424 -13.84 3.79 -8.44
C ALA A 424 -14.73 2.59 -8.13
N ARG A 425 -14.87 2.24 -6.86
CA ARG A 425 -15.75 1.16 -6.39
C ARG A 425 -16.36 1.47 -5.03
N ALA A 426 -17.49 0.84 -4.71
CA ALA A 426 -18.17 1.09 -3.45
C ALA A 426 -18.63 -0.17 -2.73
N ILE A 427 -18.82 -0.03 -1.42
CA ILE A 427 -19.81 -0.78 -0.63
C ILE A 427 -20.66 0.31 0.03
N ASP A 428 -21.72 0.73 -0.65
CA ASP A 428 -22.64 1.73 -0.13
C ASP A 428 -24.11 1.34 -0.34
N ARG A 429 -25.01 1.90 0.46
CA ARG A 429 -26.46 1.72 0.36
C ARG A 429 -27.13 3.06 0.22
N ILE A 430 -28.16 3.10 -0.61
CA ILE A 430 -28.92 4.32 -0.82
C ILE A 430 -29.76 4.58 0.43
N TRP A 431 -29.61 5.75 1.05
CA TRP A 431 -30.44 6.24 2.15
C TRP A 431 -31.24 7.45 1.64
N PRO A 432 -32.36 7.23 0.95
CA PRO A 432 -33.13 8.33 0.39
C PRO A 432 -33.73 9.19 1.51
N THR A 433 -33.65 10.51 1.35
CA THR A 433 -34.23 11.46 2.30
C THR A 433 -35.77 11.41 2.27
N PRO A 434 -36.46 11.76 3.37
CA PRO A 434 -37.91 11.88 3.35
C PRO A 434 -38.42 12.85 2.26
N THR A 435 -37.67 13.92 2.01
CA THR A 435 -38.00 14.93 0.98
C THR A 435 -38.04 14.32 -0.41
N ILE A 436 -37.02 13.56 -0.82
CA ILE A 436 -37.00 12.94 -2.14
C ILE A 436 -38.07 11.84 -2.27
N VAL A 437 -38.30 11.07 -1.20
CA VAL A 437 -39.35 10.04 -1.19
C VAL A 437 -40.73 10.69 -1.36
N ASN A 438 -40.98 11.83 -0.70
CA ASN A 438 -42.21 12.59 -0.86
C ASN A 438 -42.35 13.20 -2.27
N LEU A 439 -41.27 13.71 -2.85
CA LEU A 439 -41.25 14.15 -4.26
C LEU A 439 -41.51 13.00 -5.23
N SER A 440 -41.17 11.77 -4.84
CA SER A 440 -41.49 10.54 -5.56
C SER A 440 -42.90 10.01 -5.23
N MET A 441 -43.82 10.85 -4.73
CA MET A 441 -45.17 10.45 -4.31
C MET A 441 -45.18 9.30 -3.27
N GLY A 442 -44.18 9.25 -2.39
CA GLY A 442 -44.01 8.19 -1.39
C GLY A 442 -43.34 6.92 -1.92
N ARG A 443 -42.92 6.89 -3.19
CA ARG A 443 -42.29 5.73 -3.85
C ARG A 443 -40.79 5.70 -3.61
N LYS A 444 -40.39 5.07 -2.51
CA LYS A 444 -38.98 4.82 -2.15
C LYS A 444 -38.18 4.16 -3.28
N ASP A 445 -38.79 3.25 -4.04
CA ASP A 445 -38.14 2.56 -5.15
C ASP A 445 -37.76 3.48 -6.32
N PHE A 446 -38.49 4.59 -6.51
CA PHE A 446 -38.18 5.57 -7.56
C PHE A 446 -37.03 6.47 -7.14
N ALA A 447 -37.07 7.00 -5.90
CA ALA A 447 -35.96 7.76 -5.33
C ALA A 447 -34.63 6.99 -5.37
N ILE A 448 -34.67 5.68 -5.07
CA ILE A 448 -33.48 4.82 -5.15
C ILE A 448 -32.94 4.72 -6.58
N LYS A 449 -33.81 4.56 -7.58
CA LYS A 449 -33.39 4.48 -8.99
C LYS A 449 -32.77 5.79 -9.48
N ASP A 450 -33.32 6.92 -9.06
CA ASP A 450 -32.79 8.24 -9.43
C ASP A 450 -31.39 8.44 -8.87
N TYR A 451 -31.16 8.16 -7.57
CA TYR A 451 -29.81 8.24 -6.99
C TYR A 451 -28.81 7.31 -7.67
N LEU A 452 -29.21 6.09 -8.00
CA LEU A 452 -28.35 5.15 -8.73
C LEU A 452 -27.97 5.69 -10.12
N THR A 453 -28.91 6.31 -10.83
CA THR A 453 -28.67 6.89 -12.16
C THR A 453 -27.77 8.13 -12.08
N ILE A 454 -27.96 8.96 -11.05
CA ILE A 454 -27.08 10.10 -10.74
C ILE A 454 -25.66 9.59 -10.46
N ALA A 455 -25.51 8.58 -9.59
CA ALA A 455 -24.23 7.99 -9.28
C ALA A 455 -23.55 7.43 -10.53
N ASP A 456 -24.25 6.65 -11.36
CA ASP A 456 -23.71 6.09 -12.59
C ASP A 456 -23.15 7.19 -13.51
N SER A 457 -23.89 8.30 -13.64
CA SER A 457 -23.47 9.45 -14.44
C SER A 457 -22.24 10.16 -13.84
N THR A 458 -22.24 10.38 -12.52
CA THR A 458 -21.13 11.00 -11.79
C THR A 458 -19.83 10.21 -11.94
N TRP A 459 -19.88 8.89 -11.78
CA TRP A 459 -18.68 8.06 -11.85
C TRP A 459 -18.20 7.85 -13.28
N ASN A 460 -19.10 7.74 -14.26
CA ASN A 460 -18.72 7.76 -15.67
C ASN A 460 -18.03 9.08 -16.05
N ASN A 461 -18.51 10.22 -15.55
CA ASN A 461 -17.86 11.51 -15.75
C ASN A 461 -16.44 11.54 -15.17
N LEU A 462 -16.24 11.03 -13.95
CA LEU A 462 -14.91 10.92 -13.34
C LEU A 462 -13.98 10.06 -14.21
N ILE A 463 -14.40 8.86 -14.62
CA ILE A 463 -13.59 7.96 -15.46
C ILE A 463 -13.22 8.62 -16.79
N ASN A 464 -14.19 9.29 -17.43
CA ASN A 464 -13.96 10.05 -18.66
C ASN A 464 -12.95 11.18 -18.47
N ASN A 465 -13.05 11.92 -17.37
CA ASN A 465 -12.16 13.04 -17.07
C ASN A 465 -10.74 12.56 -16.73
N VAL A 466 -10.59 11.44 -16.00
CA VAL A 466 -9.28 10.81 -15.76
C VAL A 466 -8.66 10.34 -17.07
N SER A 467 -9.43 9.69 -17.93
CA SER A 467 -8.99 9.27 -19.27
C SER A 467 -8.46 10.47 -20.08
N LYS A 468 -9.24 11.55 -20.15
CA LYS A 468 -8.85 12.81 -20.82
C LYS A 468 -7.60 13.43 -20.18
N PHE A 469 -7.48 13.39 -18.86
CA PHE A 469 -6.31 13.90 -18.15
C PHE A 469 -5.04 13.13 -18.53
N ILE A 470 -5.09 11.80 -18.60
CA ILE A 470 -3.95 10.97 -19.01
C ILE A 470 -3.58 11.23 -20.48
N ILE A 471 -4.56 11.21 -21.39
CA ILE A 471 -4.35 11.45 -22.82
C ILE A 471 -3.77 12.85 -23.07
N LYS A 472 -4.32 13.89 -22.42
CA LYS A 472 -3.82 15.28 -22.53
C LYS A 472 -2.35 15.40 -22.14
N ASN A 473 -1.89 14.53 -21.23
CA ASN A 473 -0.50 14.49 -20.77
C ASN A 473 0.36 13.45 -21.52
N GLY A 474 -0.11 13.00 -22.68
CA GLY A 474 0.65 12.14 -23.60
C GLY A 474 0.62 10.65 -23.29
N GLY A 475 -0.29 10.19 -22.42
CA GLY A 475 -0.54 8.76 -22.21
C GLY A 475 -1.62 8.22 -23.16
N LYS A 476 -1.97 6.94 -22.98
CA LYS A 476 -3.07 6.26 -23.70
C LYS A 476 -3.94 5.49 -22.71
N THR A 477 -5.23 5.49 -22.98
CA THR A 477 -6.23 4.88 -22.10
C THR A 477 -7.37 4.26 -22.89
N THR A 478 -7.98 3.25 -22.28
CA THR A 478 -9.20 2.60 -22.76
C THR A 478 -10.23 2.62 -21.64
N ILE A 479 -11.38 3.29 -21.85
CA ILE A 479 -12.48 3.27 -20.89
C ILE A 479 -13.09 1.87 -20.87
N VAL A 480 -13.22 1.31 -19.67
CA VAL A 480 -13.77 -0.04 -19.47
C VAL A 480 -15.25 0.10 -19.18
N LYS A 481 -16.08 -0.77 -19.77
CA LYS A 481 -17.51 -0.79 -19.49
C LYS A 481 -17.72 -0.99 -17.98
N PRO A 482 -18.52 -0.15 -17.30
CA PRO A 482 -18.80 -0.32 -15.88
C PRO A 482 -19.43 -1.68 -15.58
N GLU A 483 -19.01 -2.28 -14.47
CA GLU A 483 -19.66 -3.45 -13.90
C GLU A 483 -20.67 -2.98 -12.84
N ILE A 484 -21.96 -3.05 -13.19
CA ILE A 484 -23.05 -2.62 -12.29
C ILE A 484 -23.53 -3.84 -11.51
N VAL A 485 -23.28 -3.87 -10.20
CA VAL A 485 -23.65 -4.98 -9.33
C VAL A 485 -24.32 -4.50 -8.06
N ARG A 486 -25.58 -4.88 -7.92
CA ARG A 486 -26.45 -4.46 -6.82
C ARG A 486 -27.21 -5.66 -6.30
N THR A 487 -26.89 -6.12 -5.10
CA THR A 487 -27.45 -7.33 -4.49
C THR A 487 -28.14 -7.01 -3.17
N ASP A 488 -29.00 -7.93 -2.70
CA ASP A 488 -29.56 -7.86 -1.36
C ASP A 488 -28.45 -7.77 -0.29
N PHE A 489 -28.49 -6.70 0.51
CA PHE A 489 -27.46 -6.39 1.49
C PHE A 489 -27.40 -7.41 2.60
N ASN A 490 -28.53 -7.88 3.12
CA ASN A 490 -28.54 -8.87 4.21
C ASN A 490 -27.92 -10.18 3.75
N LYS A 491 -28.31 -10.68 2.57
CA LYS A 491 -27.71 -11.88 1.96
C LYS A 491 -26.22 -11.70 1.70
N PHE A 492 -25.81 -10.52 1.23
CA PHE A 492 -24.39 -10.22 1.00
C PHE A 492 -23.61 -10.21 2.31
N ARG A 493 -24.04 -9.41 3.28
CA ARG A 493 -23.41 -9.30 4.60
C ARG A 493 -23.30 -10.67 5.27
N ASP A 494 -24.39 -11.42 5.35
CA ASP A 494 -24.42 -12.69 6.08
C ASP A 494 -23.48 -13.73 5.45
N LYS A 495 -23.31 -13.68 4.12
CA LYS A 495 -22.40 -14.57 3.40
C LYS A 495 -20.93 -14.11 3.44
N TYR A 496 -20.69 -12.80 3.36
CA TYR A 496 -19.37 -12.24 3.08
C TYR A 496 -18.74 -11.47 4.25
N LYS A 497 -19.38 -11.45 5.42
CA LYS A 497 -18.77 -10.96 6.67
C LYS A 497 -17.51 -11.73 7.05
N LYS A 498 -17.37 -12.99 6.60
CA LYS A 498 -16.24 -13.88 6.91
C LYS A 498 -15.66 -14.62 5.69
N THR A 499 -16.12 -14.35 4.47
CA THR A 499 -15.74 -15.11 3.27
C THR A 499 -15.54 -14.15 2.08
N PRO A 500 -14.53 -14.33 1.20
CA PRO A 500 -14.30 -13.47 0.02
C PRO A 500 -15.43 -13.48 -1.03
N VAL A 501 -15.59 -12.38 -1.78
CA VAL A 501 -16.65 -12.19 -2.82
C VAL A 501 -16.13 -12.58 -4.21
N ASN A 502 -16.67 -13.62 -4.85
CA ASN A 502 -16.09 -14.18 -6.09
C ASN A 502 -16.75 -13.76 -7.42
N PHE A 503 -17.60 -12.73 -7.48
CA PHE A 503 -18.40 -12.44 -8.69
C PHE A 503 -18.44 -10.97 -9.17
N ILE A 504 -17.62 -10.07 -8.61
CA ILE A 504 -17.65 -8.62 -8.91
C ILE A 504 -16.23 -8.09 -9.09
N GLY A 505 -15.99 -7.31 -10.14
CA GLY A 505 -14.67 -6.78 -10.46
C GLY A 505 -13.73 -7.88 -10.94
N ASN A 506 -14.22 -8.76 -11.82
CA ASN A 506 -13.49 -9.91 -12.37
C ASN A 506 -12.40 -9.49 -13.36
N ILE A 507 -11.51 -8.62 -12.90
CA ILE A 507 -10.17 -8.53 -13.43
C ILE A 507 -9.30 -9.00 -12.28
N PRO A 508 -9.00 -10.30 -12.18
CA PRO A 508 -8.08 -10.73 -11.16
C PRO A 508 -6.76 -9.96 -11.33
N GLN A 509 -6.10 -9.66 -10.21
CA GLN A 509 -4.85 -8.89 -10.22
C GLN A 509 -3.62 -9.80 -10.36
N TYR A 510 -3.84 -11.11 -10.35
CA TYR A 510 -2.83 -12.14 -10.42
C TYR A 510 -3.33 -13.31 -11.25
N LYS A 511 -2.49 -13.76 -12.19
CA LYS A 511 -2.67 -15.06 -12.81
C LYS A 511 -2.55 -16.10 -11.69
N GLU A 512 -3.62 -16.85 -11.40
CA GLU A 512 -3.50 -18.04 -10.57
C GLU A 512 -2.47 -18.97 -11.25
N ILE A 513 -1.29 -19.11 -10.66
CA ILE A 513 -0.32 -20.12 -11.10
C ILE A 513 -0.96 -21.45 -10.73
N GLN A 514 -1.35 -22.24 -11.74
CA GLN A 514 -1.82 -23.60 -11.48
C GLN A 514 -0.67 -24.39 -10.86
N GLU A 515 -0.95 -25.22 -9.85
CA GLU A 515 0.05 -26.04 -9.16
C GLU A 515 0.89 -26.92 -10.12
N ASP A 516 0.39 -27.14 -11.34
CA ASP A 516 1.05 -27.89 -12.41
C ASP A 516 2.10 -27.07 -13.20
N GLU A 517 2.20 -25.75 -12.99
CA GLU A 517 3.21 -24.85 -13.59
C GLU A 517 4.45 -24.61 -12.68
N ILE A 518 4.58 -25.31 -11.54
CA ILE A 518 5.71 -25.20 -10.57
C ILE A 518 6.64 -26.41 -10.59
#